data_AF-A0A7S0GBZ4-F1
#
_entry.id   AF-A0A7S0GBZ4-F1
#
_cell.length_a   1.000
_cell.length_b   1.000
_cell.length_c   1.000
_cell.angle_alpha   90.00
_cell.angle_beta   90.00
_cell.angle_gamma   90.00
#
_symmetry.space_group_name_H-M   'P 1'
#
loop_
_entity.id
_entity.type
_entity.pdbx_description
1 polymer ?
#
loop_
_entity_poly.entity_id
_entity_poly.type
_entity_poly.pdbx_seq_one_letter_code
_entity_poly.pdbx_strand_id
1 'polypeptide(L)'
;YVVKVYFAEITVDYPASRYVAYLTSFKMSSSASRIEYSEKYADDVNEYRHVILPKEIAKTLPKSRLLTESEWRGIGVQQSRGWQHYAIHRPEPHILLFRRALGTDPQSGRVVPELERQAREEYKNQFGILRK
;
A
#
# COMPACT_ATOMS: atom_id res chain seq x y z
N TYR A 1 28.18 -17.07 -6.51
CA TYR A 1 27.08 -17.60 -7.34
C TYR A 1 26.12 -16.45 -7.63
N VAL A 2 26.22 -15.87 -8.83
CA VAL A 2 25.39 -14.74 -9.25
C VAL A 2 24.15 -15.31 -9.91
N VAL A 3 23.03 -15.29 -9.20
CA VAL A 3 21.73 -15.71 -9.75
C VAL A 3 21.13 -14.52 -10.49
N LYS A 4 21.20 -14.54 -11.82
CA LYS A 4 20.42 -13.65 -12.69
C LYS A 4 18.95 -14.03 -12.53
N VAL A 5 18.17 -13.19 -11.85
CA VAL A 5 16.72 -13.34 -11.76
C VAL A 5 16.12 -12.60 -12.95
N TYR A 6 15.47 -13.35 -13.84
CA TYR A 6 14.71 -12.81 -14.95
C TYR A 6 13.49 -12.06 -14.40
N PHE A 7 13.47 -10.74 -14.59
CA PHE A 7 12.30 -9.90 -14.39
C PHE A 7 11.26 -10.29 -15.44
N ALA A 8 10.14 -10.85 -15.02
CA ALA A 8 8.93 -10.87 -15.84
C ALA A 8 8.26 -9.51 -15.67
N GLU A 9 8.12 -8.81 -16.80
CA GLU A 9 7.72 -7.42 -16.92
C GLU A 9 6.29 -7.16 -16.42
N ILE A 10 6.18 -6.36 -15.36
CA ILE A 10 5.11 -5.35 -15.24
C ILE A 10 5.87 -4.04 -15.02
N THR A 11 6.28 -3.43 -16.13
CA THR A 11 6.85 -2.08 -16.17
C THR A 11 5.72 -1.08 -15.97
N VAL A 12 5.48 -0.70 -14.72
CA VAL A 12 4.91 0.63 -14.44
C VAL A 12 6.12 1.53 -14.24
N ASP A 13 6.39 2.38 -15.23
CA ASP A 13 7.53 3.28 -15.31
C ASP A 13 7.45 4.33 -14.19
N TYR A 14 7.93 3.97 -12.99
CA TYR A 14 8.20 4.89 -11.90
C TYR A 14 9.72 5.01 -11.77
N PRO A 15 10.28 6.24 -11.76
CA PRO A 15 11.72 6.43 -11.71
C PRO A 15 12.32 5.79 -10.45
N ALA A 16 13.27 4.88 -10.67
CA ALA A 16 13.96 4.05 -9.68
C ALA A 16 14.72 4.83 -8.58
N SER A 17 14.74 6.16 -8.63
CA SER A 17 15.44 7.03 -7.68
C SER A 17 14.69 7.27 -6.37
N ARG A 18 13.42 6.86 -6.23
CA ARG A 18 12.64 7.01 -4.97
C ARG A 18 12.55 5.76 -4.10
N TYR A 19 13.05 4.60 -4.55
CA TYR A 19 13.02 3.36 -3.77
C TYR A 19 14.05 3.31 -2.62
N VAL A 20 15.02 4.23 -2.59
CA VAL A 20 16.19 4.16 -1.70
C VAL A 20 16.09 4.93 -0.37
N ALA A 21 14.94 5.51 -0.02
CA ALA A 21 14.87 6.41 1.14
C ALA A 21 14.09 5.91 2.40
N TYR A 22 13.41 4.76 2.39
CA TYR A 22 12.49 4.42 3.51
C TYR A 22 12.60 2.99 4.09
N LEU A 23 13.77 2.35 3.99
CA LEU A 23 14.06 1.12 4.76
C LEU A 23 14.96 1.37 5.99
N THR A 24 15.25 2.63 6.32
CA THR A 24 16.09 3.03 7.47
C THR A 24 15.26 3.51 8.66
N SER A 25 14.39 2.66 9.18
CA SER A 25 14.13 2.60 10.62
C SER A 25 13.52 1.26 10.99
N PHE A 26 14.34 0.21 10.88
CA PHE A 26 14.04 -1.07 11.51
C PHE A 26 14.18 -0.89 13.04
N LYS A 27 13.11 -0.40 13.68
CA LYS A 27 13.00 -0.42 15.13
C LYS A 27 12.53 -1.81 15.53
N MET A 28 13.47 -2.64 15.93
CA MET A 28 13.21 -3.96 16.52
C MET A 28 12.44 -3.78 17.83
N SER A 29 11.11 -3.72 17.75
CA SER A 29 10.21 -3.82 18.90
C SER A 29 9.69 -5.25 18.95
N SER A 30 10.10 -5.98 19.98
CA SER A 30 9.49 -7.25 20.38
C SER A 30 8.04 -7.00 20.82
N SER A 31 7.11 -7.04 19.88
CA SER A 31 5.67 -7.06 20.14
C SER A 31 4.99 -7.90 19.07
N ALA A 32 5.14 -9.22 19.19
CA ALA A 32 4.69 -10.24 18.23
C ALA A 32 3.15 -10.32 18.00
N SER A 33 2.39 -9.30 18.38
CA SER A 33 0.93 -9.38 18.49
C SER A 33 0.16 -8.17 17.98
N ARG A 34 0.82 -7.15 17.41
CA ARG A 34 0.13 -5.96 16.89
C ARG A 34 0.28 -5.83 15.38
N ILE A 35 -0.83 -5.52 14.72
CA ILE A 35 -0.87 -5.13 13.31
C ILE A 35 -0.36 -3.69 13.23
N GLU A 36 0.63 -3.44 12.38
CA GLU A 36 1.22 -2.12 12.18
C GLU A 36 0.75 -1.50 10.85
N TYR A 37 0.57 -0.19 10.83
CA TYR A 37 0.06 0.55 9.69
C TYR A 37 1.07 1.61 9.28
N SER A 38 1.41 1.68 7.99
CA SER A 38 2.27 2.73 7.48
C SER A 38 1.55 4.08 7.40
N GLU A 39 2.35 5.14 7.25
CA GLU A 39 1.84 6.42 6.75
C GLU A 39 1.23 6.24 5.35
N LYS A 40 0.27 7.11 5.02
CA LYS A 40 -0.34 7.17 3.70
C LYS A 40 0.58 7.91 2.75
N TYR A 41 0.66 7.45 1.52
CA TYR A 41 1.30 8.16 0.42
C TYR A 41 0.36 8.09 -0.79
N ALA A 42 0.42 9.09 -1.67
CA ALA A 42 -0.48 9.15 -2.82
C ALA A 42 0.31 9.39 -4.11
N ASP A 43 -0.30 9.02 -5.23
CA ASP A 43 0.00 9.57 -6.55
C ASP A 43 -1.13 10.50 -6.99
N ASP A 44 -1.28 10.77 -8.30
CA ASP A 44 -2.33 11.64 -8.82
C ASP A 44 -3.70 10.97 -8.97
N VAL A 45 -3.82 9.67 -8.64
CA VAL A 45 -5.03 8.85 -8.83
C VAL A 45 -5.43 8.11 -7.54
N ASN A 46 -4.47 7.58 -6.78
CA ASN A 46 -4.68 6.70 -5.65
C ASN A 46 -3.88 7.12 -4.41
N GLU A 47 -4.47 6.83 -3.26
CA GLU A 47 -3.81 6.76 -1.96
C GLU A 47 -3.39 5.31 -1.68
N TYR A 48 -2.22 5.14 -1.09
CA TYR A 48 -1.58 3.86 -0.78
C TYR A 48 -1.16 3.80 0.68
N ARG A 49 -1.11 2.58 1.19
CA ARG A 49 -0.59 2.25 2.53
C ARG A 49 -0.19 0.77 2.53
N HIS A 50 0.79 0.42 3.34
CA HIS A 50 1.05 -0.97 3.67
C HIS A 50 0.69 -1.28 5.12
N VAL A 51 0.26 -2.52 5.36
CA VAL A 51 -0.05 -3.05 6.68
C VAL A 51 0.86 -4.22 6.95
N ILE A 52 1.55 -4.18 8.09
CA ILE A 52 2.45 -5.24 8.51
C ILE A 52 1.71 -6.12 9.51
N LEU A 53 1.51 -7.38 9.13
CA LEU A 53 0.87 -8.38 9.96
C LEU A 53 1.90 -9.10 10.84
N PRO A 54 1.47 -9.58 12.03
CA PRO A 54 2.20 -10.61 12.74
C PRO A 54 2.49 -11.81 11.83
N LYS A 55 3.72 -12.32 11.89
CA LYS A 55 4.18 -13.43 11.02
C LYS A 55 3.32 -14.68 11.15
N GLU A 56 2.70 -14.89 12.29
CA GLU A 56 1.82 -16.03 12.56
C GLU A 56 0.53 -15.95 11.73
N ILE A 57 -0.09 -14.76 11.66
CA ILE A 57 -1.28 -14.52 10.83
C ILE A 57 -0.91 -14.62 9.35
N ALA A 58 0.21 -14.03 8.93
CA ALA A 58 0.63 -14.05 7.53
C ALA A 58 0.83 -15.48 6.97
N LYS A 59 1.19 -16.45 7.80
CA LYS A 59 1.37 -17.85 7.39
C LYS A 59 0.07 -18.56 7.03
N THR A 60 -1.06 -18.11 7.58
CA THR A 60 -2.38 -18.73 7.32
C THR A 60 -3.04 -18.17 6.05
N LEU A 61 -2.51 -17.07 5.50
CA LEU A 61 -3.06 -16.41 4.33
C LEU A 61 -2.74 -17.14 3.02
N PRO A 62 -3.65 -17.07 2.03
CA PRO A 62 -3.37 -17.56 0.68
C PRO A 62 -2.24 -16.75 0.03
N LYS A 63 -1.23 -17.44 -0.50
CA LYS A 63 -0.05 -16.82 -1.14
C LYS A 63 -0.23 -16.50 -2.63
N SER A 64 -1.27 -17.05 -3.26
CA SER A 64 -1.48 -17.00 -4.71
C SER A 64 -2.56 -16.01 -5.15
N ARG A 65 -3.27 -15.37 -4.22
CA ARG A 65 -4.37 -14.45 -4.53
C ARG A 65 -4.46 -13.28 -3.56
N LEU A 66 -5.10 -12.22 -4.03
CA LEU A 66 -5.45 -11.07 -3.22
C LEU A 66 -6.59 -11.42 -2.24
N LEU A 67 -6.70 -10.59 -1.20
CA LEU A 67 -7.72 -10.72 -0.16
C LEU A 67 -8.85 -9.74 -0.45
N THR A 68 -10.08 -10.23 -0.35
CA THR A 68 -11.28 -9.38 -0.38
C THR A 68 -11.40 -8.57 0.91
N GLU A 69 -12.26 -7.54 0.90
CA GLU A 69 -12.51 -6.71 2.09
C GLU A 69 -12.91 -7.52 3.32
N SER A 70 -13.82 -8.48 3.16
CA SER A 70 -14.25 -9.35 4.25
C SER A 70 -13.10 -10.20 4.82
N GLU A 71 -12.19 -10.67 3.97
CA GLU A 71 -11.09 -11.53 4.39
C GLU A 71 -10.02 -10.78 5.18
N TRP A 72 -9.56 -9.63 4.67
CA TRP A 72 -8.55 -8.86 5.41
C TRP A 72 -9.13 -8.21 6.67
N ARG A 73 -10.42 -7.87 6.70
CA ARG A 73 -11.09 -7.46 7.95
C ARG A 73 -11.20 -8.62 8.94
N GLY A 74 -11.47 -9.83 8.45
CA GLY A 74 -11.58 -11.04 9.26
C GLY A 74 -10.30 -11.41 10.03
N ILE A 75 -9.13 -11.07 9.49
CA ILE A 75 -7.83 -11.26 10.16
C ILE A 75 -7.43 -10.10 11.10
N GLY A 76 -8.34 -9.13 11.30
CA GLY A 76 -8.15 -8.03 12.25
C GLY A 76 -7.56 -6.75 11.65
N VAL A 77 -7.38 -6.65 10.33
CA VAL A 77 -6.97 -5.36 9.72
C VAL A 77 -8.13 -4.37 9.80
N GLN A 78 -7.87 -3.23 10.41
CA GLN A 78 -8.85 -2.17 10.63
C GLN A 78 -8.42 -0.89 9.93
N GLN A 79 -9.20 -0.49 8.93
CA GLN A 79 -9.05 0.79 8.23
C GLN A 79 -10.40 1.24 7.67
N SER A 80 -10.45 2.50 7.21
CA SER A 80 -11.64 3.10 6.60
C SER A 80 -12.14 2.32 5.39
N ARG A 81 -13.30 2.69 4.83
CA ARG A 81 -13.79 2.03 3.61
C ARG A 81 -13.02 2.46 2.36
N GLY A 82 -13.11 1.63 1.33
CA GLY A 82 -12.55 1.87 -0.01
C GLY A 82 -11.14 1.35 -0.23
N TRP A 83 -10.49 0.79 0.80
CA TRP A 83 -9.17 0.17 0.63
C TRP A 83 -9.25 -1.20 -0.03
N GLN A 84 -8.38 -1.43 -1.00
CA GLN A 84 -8.28 -2.66 -1.77
C GLN A 84 -6.88 -3.24 -1.64
N HIS A 85 -6.77 -4.52 -1.28
CA HIS A 85 -5.51 -5.24 -1.35
C HIS A 85 -5.19 -5.49 -2.83
N TYR A 86 -4.17 -4.82 -3.36
CA TYR A 86 -3.96 -4.76 -4.82
C TYR A 86 -2.75 -5.53 -5.32
N ALA A 87 -1.80 -5.85 -4.44
CA ALA A 87 -0.58 -6.56 -4.82
C ALA A 87 -0.05 -7.42 -3.66
N ILE A 88 0.53 -8.56 -4.01
CA ILE A 88 1.20 -9.46 -3.06
C ILE A 88 2.70 -9.16 -3.08
N HIS A 89 3.24 -8.78 -1.93
CA HIS A 89 4.67 -8.62 -1.76
C HIS A 89 5.33 -9.98 -1.50
N ARG A 90 5.83 -10.64 -2.56
CA ARG A 90 6.37 -12.01 -2.46
C ARG A 90 7.56 -12.16 -1.50
N PRO A 91 8.54 -11.24 -1.45
CA PRO A 91 9.66 -11.34 -0.52
C PRO A 91 9.22 -11.32 0.95
N GLU A 92 8.22 -10.50 1.29
CA GLU A 92 7.73 -10.37 2.67
C GLU A 92 6.19 -10.45 2.71
N PRO A 93 5.61 -11.67 2.71
CA PRO A 93 4.16 -11.89 2.61
C PRO A 93 3.33 -11.36 3.78
N HIS A 94 4.01 -10.96 4.86
CA HIS A 94 3.40 -10.35 6.03
C HIS A 94 3.13 -8.85 5.82
N ILE A 95 3.57 -8.28 4.69
CA ILE A 95 3.27 -6.92 4.28
C ILE A 95 2.13 -6.97 3.26
N LEU A 96 0.96 -6.45 3.65
CA LEU A 96 -0.19 -6.28 2.77
C LEU A 96 -0.18 -4.89 2.14
N LEU A 97 -0.30 -4.84 0.81
CA LEU A 97 -0.29 -3.59 0.05
C LEU A 97 -1.72 -3.16 -0.28
N PHE A 98 -2.11 -1.99 0.21
CA PHE A 98 -3.44 -1.43 -0.02
C PHE A 98 -3.37 -0.18 -0.89
N ARG A 99 -4.40 -0.02 -1.73
CA ARG A 99 -4.67 1.21 -2.46
C ARG A 99 -6.13 1.60 -2.33
N ARG A 100 -6.43 2.88 -2.52
CA ARG A 100 -7.78 3.44 -2.54
C ARG A 100 -7.78 4.64 -3.47
N ALA A 101 -8.84 4.82 -4.25
CA ALA A 101 -8.95 5.98 -5.13
C ALA A 101 -8.95 7.30 -4.32
N LEU A 102 -8.32 8.34 -4.85
CA LEU A 102 -8.39 9.68 -4.25
C LEU A 102 -9.84 10.18 -4.21
N GLY A 103 -10.15 10.98 -3.20
CA GLY A 103 -11.53 11.45 -2.98
C GLY A 103 -12.52 10.37 -2.53
N THR A 104 -12.05 9.19 -2.13
CA THR A 104 -12.92 8.17 -1.53
C THR A 104 -13.36 8.59 -0.14
N ASP A 105 -14.68 8.69 0.05
CA ASP A 105 -15.27 8.97 1.34
C ASP A 105 -15.00 7.82 2.34
N PRO A 106 -14.39 8.10 3.53
CA PRO A 106 -14.00 7.06 4.49
C PRO A 106 -15.15 6.22 5.04
N GLN A 107 -16.39 6.74 5.03
CA GLN A 107 -17.56 6.08 5.63
C GLN A 107 -18.33 5.23 4.61
N SER A 108 -18.52 5.74 3.41
CA SER A 108 -19.27 5.08 2.33
C SER A 108 -18.38 4.21 1.44
N GLY A 109 -17.09 4.53 1.31
CA GLY A 109 -16.15 3.85 0.41
C GLY A 109 -16.35 4.20 -1.06
N ARG A 110 -17.15 5.22 -1.36
CA ARG A 110 -17.40 5.71 -2.73
C ARG A 110 -16.51 6.89 -3.04
N VAL A 111 -16.07 6.98 -4.30
CA VAL A 111 -15.35 8.16 -4.80
C VAL A 111 -16.34 9.31 -4.96
N VAL A 112 -16.04 10.44 -4.34
CA VAL A 112 -16.79 11.69 -4.53
C VAL A 112 -16.01 12.54 -5.54
N PRO A 113 -16.56 12.86 -6.73
CA PRO A 113 -15.82 13.54 -7.79
C PRO A 113 -15.20 14.88 -7.37
N GLU A 114 -15.90 15.62 -6.50
CA GLU A 114 -15.40 16.90 -5.97
C GLU A 114 -14.15 16.71 -5.10
N LEU A 115 -14.16 15.71 -4.22
CA LEU A 115 -13.02 15.40 -3.36
C LEU A 115 -11.84 14.83 -4.16
N GLU A 116 -12.13 14.07 -5.22
CA GLU A 116 -11.10 13.56 -6.13
C GLU A 116 -10.37 14.71 -6.83
N ARG A 117 -11.13 15.69 -7.36
CA ARG A 117 -10.54 16.88 -7.99
C ARG A 117 -9.67 17.66 -7.01
N GLN A 118 -10.17 17.92 -5.81
CA GLN A 118 -9.44 18.66 -4.77
C GLN A 118 -8.14 17.93 -4.37
N ALA A 119 -8.22 16.64 -4.09
CA ALA A 119 -7.05 15.84 -3.72
C ALA A 119 -6.00 15.78 -4.84
N ARG A 120 -6.44 15.71 -6.11
CA ARG A 120 -5.54 15.74 -7.26
C ARG A 120 -4.85 17.09 -7.44
N GLU A 121 -5.57 18.19 -7.23
CA GLU A 121 -5.01 19.54 -7.26
C GLU A 121 -3.99 19.74 -6.13
N GLU A 122 -4.31 19.29 -4.92
CA GLU A 122 -3.39 19.30 -3.78
C GLU A 122 -2.11 18.50 -4.08
N TYR A 123 -2.23 17.29 -4.62
CA TYR A 123 -1.09 16.47 -5.03
C TYR A 123 -0.20 17.20 -6.05
N LYS A 124 -0.80 17.82 -7.07
CA LYS A 124 -0.07 18.62 -8.06
C LYS A 124 0.62 19.83 -7.45
N ASN A 125 -0.03 20.51 -6.49
CA ASN A 125 0.57 21.67 -5.83
C ASN A 125 1.75 21.26 -4.94
N GLN A 126 1.64 20.12 -4.25
CA GLN A 126 2.65 19.64 -3.32
C GLN A 126 3.85 18.99 -4.02
N PHE A 127 3.62 18.21 -5.09
CA PHE A 127 4.65 17.37 -5.73
C PHE A 127 4.89 17.67 -7.21
N GLY A 128 4.02 18.44 -7.86
CA GLY A 128 4.08 18.77 -9.30
C GLY A 128 5.10 19.84 -9.67
N ILE A 129 5.80 20.46 -8.70
CA ILE A 129 6.88 21.44 -8.94
C ILE A 129 8.22 20.73 -9.24
N LEU A 130 8.20 19.72 -10.12
CA LEU A 130 9.42 19.08 -10.66
C LEU A 130 9.51 19.18 -12.19
N ARG A 131 8.78 20.13 -12.78
CA ARG A 131 8.93 20.52 -14.19
C ARG A 131 8.91 22.04 -14.34
N LYS A 132 10.07 22.67 -14.19
CA LYS A 132 10.55 23.74 -15.07
C LYS A 132 12.06 23.61 -15.20
#